data_AF-A0AAW1QXP1-F1
#
_entry.id   AF-A0AAW1QXP1-F1
#
_cell.length_a   1.000
_cell.length_b   1.000
_cell.length_c   1.000
_cell.angle_alpha   90.00
_cell.angle_beta   90.00
_cell.angle_gamma   90.00
#
_symmetry.space_group_name_H-M   'P 1'
#
loop_
_entity.id
_entity.type
_entity.pdbx_description
1 polymer ?
#
loop_
_entity_poly.entity_id
_entity_poly.type
_entity_poly.pdbx_seq_one_letter_code
_entity_poly.pdbx_strand_id
1 'polypeptide(L)'
;MRRTDAKAFFANERTFLHWLNISITMGSISAALLGVSAHAHKNWGSDYQGQAVFTRVIALIFMVLSIVMVVYAAYNFRKRGDMLQVKADGPYESRVLPILLSVFLVVALSIVFASAVAQYFGLAES
;
A
#
# COMPACT_ATOMS: atom_id res chain seq x y z
N MET A 1 7.30 32.73 -11.30
CA MET A 1 7.37 31.40 -11.97
C MET A 1 6.91 31.57 -13.41
N ARG A 2 7.60 30.99 -14.40
CA ARG A 2 7.15 31.05 -15.80
C ARG A 2 5.87 30.22 -15.94
N ARG A 3 4.97 30.60 -16.85
CA ARG A 3 3.65 29.96 -17.05
C ARG A 3 3.76 28.45 -17.37
N THR A 4 4.89 28.01 -17.90
CA THR A 4 5.24 26.61 -18.18
C THR A 4 5.50 25.80 -16.91
N ASP A 5 6.19 26.40 -15.94
CA ASP A 5 6.57 25.75 -14.67
C ASP A 5 5.33 25.53 -13.78
N ALA A 6 4.40 26.51 -13.81
CA ALA A 6 3.12 26.40 -13.12
C ALA A 6 2.23 25.28 -13.71
N LYS A 7 2.22 25.10 -15.04
CA LYS A 7 1.45 24.03 -15.70
C LYS A 7 1.99 22.64 -15.36
N ALA A 8 3.30 22.47 -15.33
CA ALA A 8 3.93 21.18 -14.99
C ALA A 8 3.68 20.80 -13.53
N PHE A 9 3.73 21.77 -12.60
CA PHE A 9 3.39 21.56 -11.20
C PHE A 9 1.92 21.15 -11.02
N PHE A 10 0.98 21.87 -11.65
CA PHE A 10 -0.45 21.54 -11.59
C PHE A 10 -0.78 20.18 -12.20
N ALA A 11 -0.06 19.79 -13.26
CA ALA A 11 -0.18 18.44 -13.84
C ALA A 11 0.30 17.36 -12.86
N ASN A 12 1.41 17.62 -12.17
CA ASN A 12 1.95 16.69 -11.17
C ASN A 12 1.03 16.56 -9.93
N GLU A 13 0.43 17.65 -9.47
CA GLU A 13 -0.58 17.63 -8.39
C GLU A 13 -1.79 16.78 -8.75
N ARG A 14 -2.29 16.90 -9.99
CA ARG A 14 -3.42 16.07 -10.47
C ARG A 14 -3.08 14.59 -10.43
N THR A 15 -1.90 14.22 -10.92
CA THR A 15 -1.46 12.82 -10.91
C THR A 15 -1.27 12.34 -9.48
N PHE A 16 -0.66 13.14 -8.59
CA PHE A 16 -0.55 12.82 -7.17
C PHE A 16 -1.91 12.58 -6.52
N LEU A 17 -2.87 13.50 -6.69
CA LEU A 17 -4.21 13.38 -6.12
C LEU A 17 -4.97 12.16 -6.66
N HIS A 18 -4.76 11.81 -7.93
CA HIS A 18 -5.35 10.61 -8.51
C HIS A 18 -4.78 9.33 -7.87
N TRP A 19 -3.45 9.23 -7.75
CA TRP A 19 -2.79 8.09 -7.08
C TRP A 19 -3.16 8.01 -5.60
N LEU A 20 -3.25 9.15 -4.93
CA LEU A 20 -3.68 9.27 -3.55
C LEU A 20 -5.11 8.74 -3.39
N ASN A 21 -6.03 9.13 -4.26
CA ASN A 21 -7.43 8.68 -4.23
C ASN A 21 -7.56 7.16 -4.41
N ILE A 22 -6.84 6.59 -5.38
CA ILE A 22 -6.81 5.12 -5.59
C ILE A 22 -6.28 4.41 -4.34
N SER A 23 -5.18 4.92 -3.77
CA SER A 23 -4.57 4.35 -2.56
C SER A 23 -5.55 4.37 -1.39
N ILE A 24 -6.21 5.50 -1.14
CA ILE A 24 -7.19 5.66 -0.05
C ILE A 24 -8.39 4.75 -0.26
N THR A 25 -8.88 4.63 -1.49
CA THR A 25 -10.00 3.74 -1.82
C THR A 25 -9.64 2.27 -1.57
N MET A 26 -8.42 1.86 -1.91
CA MET A 26 -7.93 0.53 -1.58
C MET A 26 -7.81 0.30 -0.06
N GLY A 27 -7.35 1.32 0.67
CA GLY A 27 -7.26 1.29 2.13
C GLY A 27 -8.62 1.23 2.83
N SER A 28 -9.64 1.90 2.29
CA SER A 28 -11.00 1.84 2.84
C SER A 28 -11.66 0.49 2.62
N ILE A 29 -11.46 -0.14 1.45
CA ILE A 29 -11.92 -1.51 1.18
C ILE A 29 -11.26 -2.49 2.16
N SER A 30 -9.95 -2.37 2.35
CA SER A 30 -9.22 -3.14 3.34
C SER A 30 -9.77 -2.97 4.75
N ALA A 31 -9.95 -1.74 5.21
CA ALA A 31 -10.48 -1.45 6.54
C ALA A 31 -11.90 -2.01 6.73
N ALA A 32 -12.74 -1.93 5.71
CA ALA A 32 -14.07 -2.53 5.72
C ALA A 32 -14.02 -4.06 5.84
N LEU A 33 -13.14 -4.72 5.08
CA LEU A 33 -12.93 -6.17 5.16
C LEU A 33 -12.41 -6.61 6.55
N LEU A 34 -11.51 -5.83 7.16
CA LEU A 34 -11.05 -6.08 8.53
C LEU A 34 -12.19 -5.94 9.55
N GLY A 35 -13.02 -4.90 9.42
CA GLY A 35 -14.17 -4.68 10.28
C GLY A 35 -15.18 -5.84 10.21
N VAL A 36 -15.50 -6.32 9.01
CA VAL A 36 -16.41 -7.46 8.80
C VAL A 36 -15.82 -8.76 9.32
N SER A 37 -14.54 -9.05 9.03
CA SER A 37 -13.86 -10.24 9.56
C SER A 37 -13.75 -10.21 11.10
N ALA A 38 -13.54 -9.03 11.69
CA ALA A 38 -13.52 -8.88 13.14
C ALA A 38 -14.89 -9.08 13.80
N HIS A 39 -15.97 -8.65 13.16
CA HIS A 39 -17.33 -8.92 13.61
C HIS A 39 -17.69 -10.40 13.49
N ALA A 40 -17.28 -11.06 12.40
CA ALA A 40 -17.50 -12.49 12.17
C ALA A 40 -16.84 -13.37 13.23
N HIS A 41 -15.60 -13.05 13.65
CA HIS A 41 -14.90 -13.79 14.72
C HIS A 41 -15.68 -13.80 16.05
N LYS A 42 -16.41 -12.72 16.37
CA LYS A 42 -17.11 -12.58 17.65
C LYS A 42 -18.48 -13.26 17.68
N ASN A 43 -19.13 -13.40 16.53
CA ASN A 43 -20.55 -13.78 16.44
C ASN A 43 -20.82 -15.10 15.68
N TRP A 44 -19.87 -15.61 14.88
CA TRP A 44 -20.08 -16.81 14.05
C TRP A 44 -19.29 -17.99 14.63
N GLY A 45 -19.94 -19.15 14.73
CA GLY A 45 -19.39 -20.37 15.36
C GLY A 45 -18.07 -20.87 14.75
N SER A 46 -17.44 -21.84 15.43
CA SER A 46 -16.07 -22.35 15.17
C SER A 46 -15.78 -22.74 13.72
N ASP A 47 -16.78 -23.09 12.94
CA ASP A 47 -16.63 -23.57 11.56
C ASP A 47 -16.14 -22.49 10.58
N TYR A 48 -16.36 -21.20 10.88
CA TYR A 48 -15.96 -20.09 10.01
C TYR A 48 -14.64 -19.42 10.42
N GLN A 49 -14.00 -19.92 11.48
CA GLN A 49 -12.79 -19.31 12.04
C GLN A 49 -11.63 -19.32 11.05
N GLY A 50 -11.47 -20.41 10.27
CA GLY A 50 -10.44 -20.52 9.23
C GLY A 50 -10.62 -19.52 8.07
N GLN A 51 -11.85 -19.31 7.61
CA GLN A 51 -12.14 -18.35 6.53
C GLN A 51 -12.03 -16.89 6.99
N ALA A 52 -12.36 -16.62 8.26
CA ALA A 52 -12.21 -15.29 8.86
C ALA A 52 -10.73 -14.87 8.95
N VAL A 53 -9.83 -15.80 9.26
CA VAL A 53 -8.38 -15.55 9.32
C VAL A 53 -7.83 -15.20 7.94
N PHE A 54 -8.17 -15.97 6.90
CA PHE A 54 -7.73 -15.71 5.52
C PHE A 54 -8.15 -14.31 5.04
N THR A 55 -9.41 -13.94 5.29
CA THR A 55 -9.96 -12.62 4.94
C THR A 55 -9.24 -11.50 5.70
N ARG A 56 -8.88 -11.71 6.97
CA ARG A 56 -8.09 -10.76 7.79
C ARG A 56 -6.70 -10.53 7.21
N VAL A 57 -6.00 -11.59 6.82
CA VAL A 57 -4.65 -11.50 6.25
C VAL A 57 -4.66 -10.71 4.95
N ILE A 58 -5.57 -11.04 4.03
CA ILE A 58 -5.73 -10.31 2.77
C ILE A 58 -6.02 -8.83 3.03
N ALA A 59 -6.94 -8.55 3.95
CA ALA A 59 -7.30 -7.18 4.26
C ALA A 59 -6.12 -6.41 4.87
N LEU A 60 -5.33 -7.00 5.76
CA LEU A 60 -4.10 -6.37 6.30
C LEU A 60 -3.08 -6.06 5.19
N ILE A 61 -2.90 -6.96 4.23
CA ILE A 61 -1.98 -6.74 3.09
C ILE A 61 -2.45 -5.55 2.26
N PHE A 62 -3.75 -5.46 1.94
CA PHE A 62 -4.30 -4.31 1.23
C PHE A 62 -4.16 -3.00 2.02
N MET A 63 -4.23 -3.05 3.37
CA MET A 63 -4.05 -1.87 4.22
C MET A 63 -2.62 -1.34 4.12
N VAL A 64 -1.65 -2.24 4.25
CA VAL A 64 -0.22 -1.92 4.16
C VAL A 64 0.13 -1.42 2.76
N LEU A 65 -0.45 -2.02 1.72
CA LEU A 65 -0.26 -1.61 0.34
C LEU A 65 -0.83 -0.21 0.07
N SER A 66 -2.00 0.11 0.61
CA SER A 66 -2.57 1.45 0.56
C SER A 66 -1.63 2.50 1.20
N ILE A 67 -1.12 2.24 2.40
CA ILE A 67 -0.25 3.18 3.12
C ILE A 67 1.04 3.43 2.32
N VAL A 68 1.66 2.38 1.81
CA VAL A 68 2.90 2.52 1.04
C VAL A 68 2.67 3.24 -0.28
N MET A 69 1.53 3.00 -0.94
CA MET A 69 1.15 3.70 -2.16
C MET A 69 0.95 5.21 -1.93
N VAL A 70 0.35 5.61 -0.79
CA VAL A 70 0.23 7.02 -0.38
C VAL A 70 1.60 7.65 -0.12
N VAL A 71 2.46 6.98 0.66
CA VAL A 71 3.81 7.47 0.99
C VAL A 71 4.65 7.61 -0.29
N TYR A 72 4.56 6.65 -1.21
CA TYR A 72 5.22 6.69 -2.50
C TYR A 72 4.73 7.84 -3.37
N ALA A 73 3.42 8.05 -3.45
CA ALA A 73 2.83 9.15 -4.20
C ALA A 73 3.34 10.50 -3.65
N ALA A 74 3.40 10.65 -2.32
CA ALA A 74 3.87 11.87 -1.66
C ALA A 74 5.38 12.10 -1.88
N TYR A 75 6.19 11.05 -1.84
CA TYR A 75 7.62 11.13 -2.11
C TYR A 75 7.91 11.54 -3.55
N ASN A 76 7.21 10.95 -4.53
CA ASN A 76 7.35 11.33 -5.94
C ASN A 76 6.89 12.77 -6.19
N PHE A 77 5.83 13.20 -5.52
CA PHE A 77 5.34 14.57 -5.60
C PHE A 77 6.41 15.57 -5.16
N ARG A 78 7.02 15.36 -3.97
CA ARG A 78 8.11 16.22 -3.46
C ARG A 78 9.32 16.23 -4.39
N LYS A 79 9.74 15.05 -4.83
CA LYS A 79 10.92 14.90 -5.69
C LYS A 79 10.76 15.60 -7.04
N ARG A 80 9.57 15.49 -7.65
CA ARG A 80 9.27 16.22 -8.90
C ARG A 80 9.13 17.73 -8.68
N GLY A 81 8.63 18.15 -7.52
CA GLY A 81 8.63 19.55 -7.10
C GLY A 81 10.03 20.15 -7.04
N ASP A 82 10.98 19.45 -6.41
CA ASP A 82 12.39 19.87 -6.34
C ASP A 82 13.04 19.90 -7.74
N MET A 83 12.79 18.89 -8.59
CA MET A 83 13.32 18.87 -9.96
C MET A 83 12.82 20.04 -10.83
N LEU A 84 11.57 20.48 -10.63
CA LEU A 84 11.00 21.64 -11.32
C LEU A 84 11.63 22.97 -10.88
N GLN A 85 12.06 23.07 -9.61
CA GLN A 85 12.71 24.27 -9.08
C GLN A 85 14.17 24.41 -9.55
N VAL A 86 14.89 23.29 -9.69
CA VAL A 86 16.33 23.31 -10.00
C VAL A 86 16.60 23.39 -11.51
N LYS A 87 15.60 23.18 -12.39
CA LYS A 87 15.77 23.13 -13.87
C LYS A 87 16.96 22.25 -14.30
N ALA A 88 17.20 21.16 -13.57
CA ALA A 88 18.39 20.36 -13.76
C ALA A 88 18.24 19.39 -14.94
N ASP A 89 18.93 19.66 -16.04
CA ASP A 89 19.16 18.73 -17.17
C ASP A 89 20.25 17.69 -16.82
N GLY A 90 20.10 16.99 -15.69
CA GLY A 90 21.08 16.00 -15.20
C GLY A 90 20.50 14.59 -15.06
N PRO A 91 21.31 13.52 -15.18
CA PRO A 91 20.85 12.13 -15.18
C PRO A 91 20.49 11.69 -13.76
N TYR A 92 19.22 11.83 -13.37
CA TYR A 92 18.75 11.45 -12.03
C TYR A 92 17.97 10.15 -12.04
N GLU A 93 18.63 9.11 -12.55
CA GLU A 93 18.19 7.73 -12.50
C GLU A 93 18.18 7.26 -11.05
N SER A 94 17.02 7.42 -10.44
CA SER A 94 16.85 7.28 -9.01
C SER A 94 16.61 5.81 -8.66
N ARG A 95 17.70 5.10 -8.36
CA ARG A 95 17.75 3.71 -7.85
C ARG A 95 16.91 3.45 -6.59
N VAL A 96 16.24 4.46 -6.07
CA VAL A 96 15.33 4.39 -4.92
C VAL A 96 14.03 3.67 -5.28
N LEU A 97 13.54 3.78 -6.52
CA LEU A 97 12.29 3.13 -6.96
C LEU A 97 12.34 1.59 -6.81
N PRO A 98 13.36 0.89 -7.33
CA PRO A 98 13.46 -0.57 -7.21
C PRO A 98 13.67 -1.05 -5.77
N ILE A 99 14.50 -0.33 -4.99
CA ILE A 99 14.87 -0.75 -3.63
C ILE A 99 13.65 -0.72 -2.72
N LEU A 100 12.86 0.37 -2.76
CA LEU A 100 11.66 0.49 -1.93
C LEU A 100 10.59 -0.55 -2.30
N LEU A 101 10.40 -0.80 -3.60
CA LEU A 101 9.47 -1.82 -4.08
C LEU A 101 9.93 -3.22 -3.66
N SER A 102 11.25 -3.48 -3.68
CA SER A 102 11.83 -4.76 -3.22
C SER A 102 11.67 -4.97 -1.72
N VAL A 103 11.99 -3.96 -0.89
CA VAL A 103 11.86 -4.04 0.58
C VAL A 103 10.39 -4.25 0.95
N PHE A 104 9.48 -3.57 0.27
CA PHE A 104 8.05 -3.74 0.47
C PHE A 104 7.57 -5.15 0.12
N LEU A 105 8.00 -5.68 -1.03
CA LEU A 105 7.64 -7.02 -1.49
C LEU A 105 8.18 -8.11 -0.55
N VAL A 106 9.39 -7.91 0.00
CA VAL A 106 9.98 -8.79 1.01
C VAL A 106 9.17 -8.77 2.30
N VAL A 107 8.77 -7.60 2.80
CA VAL A 107 7.96 -7.49 4.03
C VAL A 107 6.58 -8.12 3.83
N ALA A 108 5.92 -7.87 2.70
CA ALA A 108 4.61 -8.45 2.40
C ALA A 108 4.67 -9.97 2.30
N LEU A 109 5.66 -10.52 1.58
CA LEU A 109 5.86 -11.98 1.48
C LEU A 109 6.20 -12.59 2.83
N SER A 110 6.99 -11.92 3.66
CA SER A 110 7.33 -12.42 5.01
C SER A 110 6.09 -12.57 5.88
N ILE A 111 5.15 -11.61 5.80
CA ILE A 111 3.90 -11.64 6.56
C ILE A 111 2.96 -12.73 6.03
N VAL A 112 2.84 -12.87 4.70
CA VAL A 112 2.06 -13.94 4.07
C VAL A 112 2.61 -15.31 4.49
N PHE A 113 3.93 -15.48 4.42
CA PHE A 113 4.59 -16.73 4.80
C PHE A 113 4.37 -17.05 6.28
N ALA A 114 4.57 -16.09 7.18
CA ALA A 114 4.33 -16.29 8.61
C ALA A 114 2.86 -16.67 8.91
N SER A 115 1.91 -16.05 8.20
CA SER A 115 0.48 -16.35 8.35
C SER A 115 0.12 -17.75 7.85
N ALA A 116 0.68 -18.15 6.69
CA ALA A 116 0.47 -19.48 6.13
C ALA A 116 1.10 -20.57 7.02
N VAL A 117 2.28 -20.31 7.57
CA VAL A 117 2.96 -21.20 8.52
C VAL A 117 2.14 -21.36 9.81
N ALA A 118 1.65 -20.26 10.38
CA ALA A 118 0.80 -20.31 11.56
C ALA A 118 -0.50 -21.12 11.32
N GLN A 119 -1.07 -21.01 10.12
CA GLN A 119 -2.24 -21.80 9.73
C GLN A 119 -1.92 -23.28 9.55
N TYR A 120 -0.77 -23.62 8.96
CA TYR A 120 -0.32 -25.00 8.81
C TYR A 120 -0.12 -25.70 10.15
N PHE A 121 0.54 -25.03 11.10
CA PHE A 121 0.69 -25.57 12.46
C PHE A 121 -0.65 -25.68 13.20
N GLY A 122 -1.54 -24.69 13.06
CA GLY A 122 -2.87 -24.74 13.68
C GLY A 122 -3.81 -25.82 13.12
N LEU A 123 -3.56 -26.31 11.89
CA LEU A 123 -4.28 -27.46 11.30
C LEU A 123 -3.63 -28.81 11.59
N ALA A 124 -2.37 -28.83 12.05
CA ALA A 124 -1.64 -30.05 12.38
C ALA A 124 -1.94 -30.56 13.81
N GLU A 125 -2.55 -29.72 14.66
CA GLU A 125 -2.91 -30.04 16.05
C GLU A 125 -4.40 -30.40 16.26
N SER A 126 -5.22 -30.41 15.20
CA SER A 126 -6.66 -30.78 15.22
C SER A 126 -6.93 -32.08 14.46
#